data_AF-A0A8J8PS87-F1
#
_entry.id   AF-A0A8J8PS87-F1
#
_cell.length_a   1.000
_cell.length_b   1.000
_cell.length_c   1.000
_cell.angle_alpha   90.00
_cell.angle_beta   90.00
_cell.angle_gamma   90.00
#
_symmetry.space_group_name_H-M   'P 1'
#
loop_
_entity.id
_entity.type
_entity.pdbx_description
1 polymer ?
#
loop_
_entity_poly.entity_id
_entity_poly.type
_entity_poly.pdbx_seq_one_letter_code
_entity_poly.pdbx_strand_id
1 'polypeptide(L)'
;MQWRYITLPPQDGYHMITSFVAVADYVSKGVSKNTLLLFYAKEPFVNVGLHQEVWLEVDLDFTRKMKIPVVRRDLGGGTVVITPGEHDYFIVIREEDAPKNPMQLYEKFLTPVVDVLRSYGLNANLREQDIVVNGKKISGNGAMTYGKAVVITGNILLKLDVDLISKCIRVPSEKFRDKMAKDMSDWLTSMEKELGYIPTRDEINRKLKEAFEKRLGIKFEETTLSIEEIELWEKLAKEKANEEWIYYKDNRHPELHTERCVKISSAVALCHIDYKARKLLRITLKIVNKRIDEISISGDFFVMNPKNFIETLEDSLKGMEANVDRVKSIIHEIFGKEKPTIFGFTEEDLVNAIKEIFSKPEIQEII
;
A
#
# COMPACT_ATOMS: atom_id res chain seq x y z
N MET A 1 26.82 8.05 -15.93
CA MET A 1 25.51 7.95 -16.60
C MET A 1 24.67 9.17 -16.25
N GLN A 2 23.88 9.72 -17.17
CA GLN A 2 23.06 10.92 -16.91
C GLN A 2 21.64 10.50 -16.51
N TRP A 3 21.11 11.08 -15.44
CA TRP A 3 19.76 10.85 -14.92
C TRP A 3 18.96 12.15 -14.93
N ARG A 4 17.64 12.07 -14.95
CA ARG A 4 16.77 13.23 -14.73
C ARG A 4 16.60 13.48 -13.23
N TYR A 5 16.60 14.75 -12.87
CA TYR A 5 16.21 15.24 -11.55
C TYR A 5 15.01 16.15 -11.72
N ILE A 6 13.91 15.82 -11.07
CA ILE A 6 12.64 16.52 -11.20
C ILE A 6 12.13 16.84 -9.79
N THR A 7 11.79 18.10 -9.58
CA THR A 7 11.04 18.53 -8.40
C THR A 7 9.66 19.00 -8.84
N LEU A 8 8.61 18.55 -8.17
CA LEU A 8 7.24 18.99 -8.44
C LEU A 8 6.71 19.85 -7.29
N PRO A 9 5.74 20.75 -7.55
CA PRO A 9 4.96 21.35 -6.49
C PRO A 9 4.19 20.26 -5.71
N PRO A 10 3.69 20.58 -4.50
CA PRO A 10 2.88 19.63 -3.75
C PRO A 10 1.66 19.15 -4.53
N GLN A 11 1.37 17.85 -4.42
CA GLN A 11 0.33 17.17 -5.22
C GLN A 11 -0.84 16.71 -4.35
N ASP A 12 -2.03 16.61 -4.93
CA ASP A 12 -3.12 15.89 -4.28
C ASP A 12 -2.86 14.37 -4.27
N GLY A 13 -3.69 13.63 -3.53
CA GLY A 13 -3.50 12.19 -3.36
C GLY A 13 -3.57 11.39 -4.66
N TYR A 14 -4.45 11.76 -5.61
CA TYR A 14 -4.62 11.03 -6.87
C TYR A 14 -3.40 11.18 -7.78
N HIS A 15 -2.90 12.40 -7.89
CA HIS A 15 -1.68 12.72 -8.62
C HIS A 15 -0.46 12.10 -7.95
N MET A 16 -0.38 12.15 -6.62
CA MET A 16 0.75 11.57 -5.89
C MET A 16 0.90 10.06 -6.11
N ILE A 17 -0.19 9.29 -6.07
CA ILE A 17 -0.12 7.82 -6.23
C ILE A 17 0.12 7.37 -7.67
N THR A 18 0.06 8.28 -8.65
CA THR A 18 0.18 7.97 -10.09
C THR A 18 1.40 8.60 -10.77
N SER A 19 2.05 9.59 -10.15
CA SER A 19 3.16 10.33 -10.77
C SER A 19 4.34 9.45 -11.18
N PHE A 20 4.76 8.56 -10.28
CA PHE A 20 5.86 7.63 -10.53
C PHE A 20 5.49 6.55 -11.56
N VAL A 21 4.19 6.23 -11.73
CA VAL A 21 3.70 5.31 -12.76
C VAL A 21 3.86 5.96 -14.13
N ALA A 22 3.46 7.23 -14.26
CA ALA A 22 3.61 7.97 -15.52
C ALA A 22 5.08 8.04 -15.96
N VAL A 23 5.99 8.38 -15.04
CA VAL A 23 7.45 8.37 -15.34
C VAL A 23 7.94 6.95 -15.66
N ALA A 24 7.52 5.94 -14.90
CA ALA A 24 7.93 4.56 -15.10
C ALA A 24 7.53 4.00 -16.46
N ASP A 25 6.40 4.42 -17.03
CA ASP A 25 5.95 4.00 -18.34
C ASP A 25 6.95 4.41 -19.44
N TYR A 26 7.44 5.65 -19.40
CA TYR A 26 8.41 6.17 -20.38
C TYR A 26 9.82 5.64 -20.13
N VAL A 27 10.21 5.43 -18.87
CA VAL A 27 11.50 4.77 -18.54
C VAL A 27 11.49 3.31 -19.01
N SER A 28 10.38 2.59 -18.78
CA SER A 28 10.17 1.20 -19.22
C SER A 28 10.25 1.04 -20.75
N LYS A 29 9.74 2.02 -21.50
CA LYS A 29 9.82 2.07 -22.96
C LYS A 29 11.20 2.46 -23.49
N GLY A 30 12.14 2.85 -22.62
CA GLY A 30 13.49 3.29 -23.01
C GLY A 30 13.54 4.67 -23.67
N VAL A 31 12.45 5.44 -23.59
CA VAL A 31 12.37 6.80 -24.16
C VAL A 31 12.73 7.88 -23.14
N SER A 32 12.68 7.56 -21.85
CA SER A 32 13.08 8.45 -20.74
C SER A 32 14.29 7.89 -19.99
N LYS A 33 15.12 8.79 -19.44
CA LYS A 33 16.26 8.42 -18.59
C LYS A 33 15.78 8.01 -17.19
N ASN A 34 16.60 7.27 -16.46
CA ASN A 34 16.38 7.05 -15.03
C ASN A 34 16.19 8.39 -14.33
N THR A 35 15.25 8.46 -13.39
CA THR A 35 14.73 9.70 -12.84
C THR A 35 14.66 9.64 -11.32
N LEU A 36 15.13 10.70 -10.66
CA LEU A 36 14.80 11.00 -9.27
C LEU A 36 13.74 12.10 -9.26
N LEU A 37 12.58 11.80 -8.68
CA LEU A 37 11.44 12.69 -8.57
C LEU A 37 11.20 13.01 -7.09
N LEU A 38 11.12 14.28 -6.72
CA LEU A 38 10.92 14.75 -5.34
C LEU A 38 9.73 15.69 -5.24
N PHE A 39 8.82 15.42 -4.30
CA PHE A 39 7.70 16.32 -3.95
C PHE A 39 7.08 15.90 -2.61
N TYR A 40 5.84 16.30 -2.35
CA TYR A 40 5.09 15.95 -1.13
C TYR A 40 3.59 16.14 -1.34
N ALA A 41 2.79 15.63 -0.41
CA ALA A 41 1.34 15.84 -0.42
C ALA A 41 0.97 17.30 -0.10
N LYS A 42 0.01 17.84 -0.86
CA LYS A 42 -0.54 19.19 -0.64
C LYS A 42 -1.42 19.26 0.60
N GLU A 43 -2.27 18.27 0.76
CA GLU A 43 -3.22 18.11 1.86
C GLU A 43 -3.17 16.64 2.31
N PRO A 44 -3.56 16.32 3.56
CA PRO A 44 -3.60 14.94 4.01
C PRO A 44 -4.64 14.12 3.23
N PHE A 45 -4.34 12.85 3.00
CA PHE A 45 -5.28 11.88 2.42
C PHE A 45 -5.03 10.47 2.96
N VAL A 46 -6.08 9.65 2.94
CA VAL A 46 -6.00 8.23 3.30
C VAL A 46 -5.74 7.41 2.04
N ASN A 47 -4.66 6.64 2.02
CA ASN A 47 -4.27 5.79 0.90
C ASN A 47 -4.51 4.31 1.26
N VAL A 48 -5.60 3.75 0.74
CA VAL A 48 -6.04 2.37 0.97
C VAL A 48 -5.36 1.43 -0.03
N GLY A 49 -4.94 0.26 0.45
CA GLY A 49 -4.32 -0.77 -0.41
C GLY A 49 -5.31 -1.46 -1.33
N LEU A 50 -4.81 -2.00 -2.43
CA LEU A 50 -5.62 -2.58 -3.50
C LEU A 50 -6.67 -3.58 -2.96
N HIS A 51 -6.27 -4.54 -2.14
CA HIS A 51 -7.16 -5.63 -1.70
C HIS A 51 -7.93 -5.33 -0.40
N GLN A 52 -7.91 -4.09 0.10
CA GLN A 52 -8.62 -3.71 1.33
C GLN A 52 -10.02 -3.16 1.04
N GLU A 53 -10.96 -3.39 1.94
CA GLU A 53 -12.29 -2.76 1.90
C GLU A 53 -12.23 -1.43 2.66
N VAL A 54 -12.69 -0.34 2.04
CA VAL A 54 -12.58 1.00 2.64
C VAL A 54 -13.35 1.05 3.97
N TRP A 55 -14.54 0.46 4.01
CA TRP A 55 -15.41 0.51 5.19
C TRP A 55 -14.79 -0.17 6.43
N LEU A 56 -13.88 -1.14 6.25
CA LEU A 56 -13.14 -1.81 7.33
C LEU A 56 -11.91 -1.03 7.79
N GLU A 57 -11.38 -0.16 6.95
CA GLU A 57 -10.08 0.48 7.14
C GLU A 57 -10.16 1.94 7.56
N VAL A 58 -11.18 2.64 7.09
CA VAL A 58 -11.24 4.10 7.16
C VAL A 58 -12.39 4.55 8.03
N ASP A 59 -12.12 5.49 8.92
CA ASP A 59 -13.16 6.24 9.62
C ASP A 59 -13.80 7.23 8.63
N LEU A 60 -14.77 6.74 7.86
CA LEU A 60 -15.43 7.50 6.80
C LEU A 60 -16.18 8.74 7.33
N ASP A 61 -16.69 8.69 8.56
CA ASP A 61 -17.37 9.82 9.17
C ASP A 61 -16.38 10.94 9.51
N PHE A 62 -15.25 10.58 10.15
CA PHE A 62 -14.20 11.54 10.46
C PHE A 62 -13.60 12.15 9.19
N THR A 63 -13.20 11.32 8.23
CA THR A 63 -12.55 11.77 6.99
C THR A 63 -13.45 12.68 6.16
N ARG A 64 -14.74 12.36 6.02
CA ARG A 64 -15.72 13.23 5.35
C ARG A 64 -15.87 14.56 6.08
N LYS A 65 -16.00 14.55 7.41
CA LYS A 65 -16.12 15.77 8.23
C LYS A 65 -14.90 16.69 8.08
N MET A 66 -13.71 16.10 8.03
CA MET A 66 -12.44 16.82 7.89
C MET A 66 -12.04 17.10 6.43
N LYS A 67 -12.84 16.65 5.44
CA LYS A 67 -12.56 16.76 4.01
C LYS A 67 -11.23 16.12 3.60
N ILE A 68 -10.87 15.02 4.25
CA ILE A 68 -9.67 14.23 3.96
C ILE A 68 -10.06 13.20 2.89
N PRO A 69 -9.50 13.26 1.67
CA PRO A 69 -9.83 12.32 0.61
C PRO A 69 -9.42 10.88 0.97
N VAL A 70 -10.22 9.93 0.52
CA VAL A 70 -9.82 8.51 0.48
C VAL A 70 -9.40 8.19 -0.95
N VAL A 71 -8.20 7.66 -1.09
CA VAL A 71 -7.58 7.32 -2.36
C VAL A 71 -7.18 5.85 -2.32
N ARG A 72 -7.33 5.14 -3.43
CA ARG A 72 -6.88 3.76 -3.57
C ARG A 72 -5.73 3.64 -4.56
N ARG A 73 -4.67 2.94 -4.15
CA ARG A 73 -3.52 2.63 -5.02
C ARG A 73 -3.63 1.26 -5.68
N ASP A 74 -2.86 1.05 -6.74
CA ASP A 74 -2.78 -0.21 -7.51
C ASP A 74 -1.94 -1.31 -6.83
N LEU A 75 -1.43 -1.05 -5.64
CA LEU A 75 -0.60 -1.99 -4.89
C LEU A 75 -1.29 -2.42 -3.61
N GLY A 76 -1.01 -3.65 -3.20
CA GLY A 76 -1.40 -4.18 -1.90
C GLY A 76 -0.77 -3.43 -0.71
N GLY A 77 -0.75 -4.09 0.44
CA GLY A 77 -0.28 -3.48 1.69
C GLY A 77 -1.39 -2.74 2.43
N GLY A 78 -1.10 -2.30 3.64
CA GLY A 78 -2.10 -1.70 4.54
C GLY A 78 -2.42 -0.25 4.21
N THR A 79 -3.45 0.26 4.89
CA THR A 79 -3.86 1.66 4.79
C THR A 79 -2.80 2.56 5.43
N VAL A 80 -2.45 3.64 4.73
CA VAL A 80 -1.56 4.68 5.27
C VAL A 80 -2.21 6.04 5.11
N VAL A 81 -1.92 6.96 6.02
CA VAL A 81 -2.36 8.35 5.92
C VAL A 81 -1.15 9.18 5.58
N ILE A 82 -1.17 9.81 4.42
CA ILE A 82 -0.06 10.62 3.92
C ILE A 82 -0.37 12.08 4.24
N THR A 83 0.61 12.81 4.76
CA THR A 83 0.43 14.20 5.19
C THR A 83 1.45 15.16 4.54
N PRO A 84 1.19 16.48 4.54
CA PRO A 84 2.19 17.48 4.14
C PRO A 84 3.45 17.50 5.02
N GLY A 85 3.45 16.77 6.14
CA GLY A 85 4.61 16.55 7.01
C GLY A 85 5.66 15.60 6.43
N GLU A 86 5.46 15.08 5.22
CA GLU A 86 6.36 14.12 4.57
C GLU A 86 7.13 14.77 3.42
N HIS A 87 8.31 14.25 3.09
CA HIS A 87 9.02 14.60 1.86
C HIS A 87 9.31 13.35 1.05
N ASP A 88 8.61 13.20 -0.06
CA ASP A 88 8.57 11.99 -0.84
C ASP A 88 9.60 12.01 -1.96
N TYR A 89 10.21 10.86 -2.17
CA TYR A 89 11.11 10.58 -3.27
C TYR A 89 10.69 9.33 -4.03
N PHE A 90 10.82 9.42 -5.35
CA PHE A 90 10.56 8.32 -6.26
C PHE A 90 11.77 8.14 -7.16
N ILE A 91 12.33 6.94 -7.13
CA ILE A 91 13.52 6.56 -7.89
C ILE A 91 13.04 5.61 -8.98
N VAL A 92 13.00 6.09 -10.21
CA VAL A 92 12.50 5.33 -11.36
C VAL A 92 13.68 4.96 -12.24
N ILE A 93 13.97 3.67 -12.34
CA ILE A 93 15.12 3.14 -13.08
C ILE A 93 14.70 2.08 -14.07
N ARG A 94 15.47 1.89 -15.15
CA ARG A 94 15.34 0.70 -15.98
C ARG A 94 15.66 -0.55 -15.16
N GLU A 95 14.94 -1.63 -15.42
CA GLU A 95 15.09 -2.91 -14.74
C GLU A 95 16.53 -3.46 -14.84
N GLU A 96 17.20 -3.23 -15.98
CA GLU A 96 18.59 -3.65 -16.19
C GLU A 96 19.60 -2.94 -15.26
N ASP A 97 19.27 -1.74 -14.77
CA ASP A 97 20.09 -0.96 -13.84
C ASP A 97 19.82 -1.33 -12.37
N ALA A 98 18.77 -2.10 -12.13
CA ALA A 98 18.28 -2.51 -10.81
C ALA A 98 18.93 -3.83 -10.36
N PRO A 99 19.51 -3.89 -9.14
CA PRO A 99 19.84 -5.16 -8.52
C PRO A 99 18.61 -6.08 -8.46
N LYS A 100 18.77 -7.35 -8.87
CA LYS A 100 17.68 -8.34 -8.82
C LYS A 100 17.31 -8.74 -7.40
N ASN A 101 18.24 -8.64 -6.45
CA ASN A 101 18.00 -8.92 -5.04
C ASN A 101 17.38 -7.68 -4.37
N PRO A 102 16.19 -7.78 -3.73
CA PRO A 102 15.54 -6.64 -3.09
C PRO A 102 16.37 -5.95 -2.01
N MET A 103 17.15 -6.69 -1.21
CA MET A 103 17.99 -6.08 -0.17
C MET A 103 19.10 -5.22 -0.79
N GLN A 104 19.73 -5.72 -1.85
CA GLN A 104 20.75 -4.96 -2.59
C GLN A 104 20.15 -3.75 -3.32
N LEU A 105 18.89 -3.86 -3.79
CA LEU A 105 18.15 -2.75 -4.38
C LEU A 105 17.98 -1.62 -3.35
N TYR A 106 17.45 -1.95 -2.17
CA TYR A 106 17.26 -0.97 -1.10
C TYR A 106 18.58 -0.42 -0.58
N GLU A 107 19.59 -1.26 -0.36
CA GLU A 107 20.91 -0.82 0.07
C GLU A 107 21.52 0.19 -0.91
N LYS A 108 21.48 -0.12 -2.22
CA LYS A 108 22.04 0.76 -3.26
C LYS A 108 21.30 2.11 -3.33
N PHE A 109 19.97 2.10 -3.32
CA PHE A 109 19.18 3.29 -3.64
C PHE A 109 18.68 4.08 -2.44
N LEU A 110 18.67 3.52 -1.23
CA LEU A 110 18.30 4.23 -0.01
C LEU A 110 19.52 4.73 0.79
N THR A 111 20.72 4.21 0.55
CA THR A 111 21.95 4.74 1.18
C THR A 111 22.17 6.24 0.96
N PRO A 112 21.91 6.83 -0.21
CA PRO A 112 21.98 8.29 -0.38
C PRO A 112 21.07 9.05 0.60
N VAL A 113 19.86 8.55 0.86
CA VAL A 113 18.91 9.16 1.82
C VAL A 113 19.44 9.04 3.25
N VAL A 114 20.02 7.89 3.61
CA VAL A 114 20.70 7.69 4.90
C VAL A 114 21.84 8.69 5.09
N ASP A 115 22.66 8.91 4.06
CA ASP A 115 23.77 9.85 4.14
C ASP A 115 23.28 11.30 4.32
N VAL A 116 22.17 11.68 3.68
CA VAL A 116 21.55 12.99 3.89
C VAL A 116 21.13 13.14 5.35
N LEU A 117 20.46 12.15 5.94
CA LEU A 117 20.08 12.18 7.35
C LEU A 117 21.30 12.27 8.27
N ARG A 118 22.36 11.50 8.00
CA ARG A 118 23.65 11.58 8.72
C ARG A 118 24.30 12.95 8.60
N SER A 119 24.14 13.63 7.47
CA SER A 119 24.67 14.99 7.28
C SER A 119 24.02 16.05 8.18
N TYR A 120 22.86 15.75 8.76
CA TYR A 120 22.22 16.55 9.81
C TYR A 120 22.66 16.15 11.23
N GLY A 121 23.63 15.24 11.37
CA GLY A 121 24.09 14.72 12.66
C GLY A 121 23.25 13.57 13.22
N LEU A 122 22.30 13.03 12.44
CA LEU A 122 21.43 11.95 12.88
C LEU A 122 22.11 10.58 12.76
N ASN A 123 21.93 9.72 13.76
CA ASN A 123 22.37 8.32 13.72
C ASN A 123 21.42 7.47 12.86
N ALA A 124 21.43 7.71 11.55
CA ALA A 124 20.56 7.05 10.58
C ALA A 124 21.19 5.75 10.03
N ASN A 125 20.39 4.70 9.88
CA ASN A 125 20.80 3.41 9.30
C ASN A 125 19.63 2.75 8.54
N LEU A 126 19.95 1.87 7.59
CA LEU A 126 18.95 1.01 6.96
C LEU A 126 18.55 -0.14 7.89
N ARG A 127 17.27 -0.48 7.87
CA ARG A 127 16.69 -1.67 8.50
C ARG A 127 15.71 -2.29 7.52
N GLU A 128 16.19 -3.29 6.76
CA GLU A 128 15.46 -3.87 5.61
C GLU A 128 15.12 -2.77 4.58
N GLN A 129 13.85 -2.53 4.28
CA GLN A 129 13.42 -1.41 3.43
C GLN A 129 13.23 -0.08 4.18
N ASP A 130 13.29 -0.04 5.51
CA ASP A 130 13.05 1.19 6.27
C ASP A 130 14.36 1.93 6.60
N ILE A 131 14.28 3.25 6.79
CA ILE A 131 15.38 4.03 7.38
C ILE A 131 14.99 4.39 8.80
N VAL A 132 15.90 4.11 9.74
CA VAL A 132 15.72 4.38 11.16
C VAL A 132 16.77 5.37 11.66
N VAL A 133 16.36 6.24 12.59
CA VAL A 133 17.22 7.11 13.38
C VAL A 133 17.04 6.73 14.84
N ASN A 134 18.15 6.44 15.55
CA ASN A 134 18.10 6.01 16.95
C ASN A 134 17.15 4.82 17.19
N GLY A 135 17.04 3.92 16.21
CA GLY A 135 16.17 2.75 16.26
C GLY A 135 14.70 3.00 15.92
N LYS A 136 14.28 4.26 15.72
CA LYS A 136 12.92 4.66 15.31
C LYS A 136 12.85 4.95 13.83
N LYS A 137 11.77 4.54 13.17
CA LYS A 137 11.58 4.73 11.73
C LYS A 137 11.32 6.20 11.38
N ILE A 138 12.12 6.74 10.45
CA ILE A 138 11.97 8.10 9.90
C ILE A 138 11.61 8.09 8.41
N SER A 139 11.72 6.94 7.75
CA SER A 139 11.41 6.74 6.33
C SER A 139 10.82 5.36 6.12
N GLY A 140 9.66 5.29 5.48
CA GLY A 140 9.11 4.06 4.93
C GLY A 140 9.37 3.97 3.44
N ASN A 141 9.77 2.78 2.97
CA ASN A 141 10.03 2.57 1.55
C ASN A 141 9.36 1.31 1.02
N GLY A 142 9.15 1.31 -0.29
CA GLY A 142 8.71 0.15 -1.04
C GLY A 142 9.32 0.16 -2.44
N ALA A 143 9.16 -0.96 -3.14
CA ALA A 143 9.54 -1.05 -4.54
C ALA A 143 8.48 -1.82 -5.32
N MET A 144 8.36 -1.48 -6.60
CA MET A 144 7.53 -2.21 -7.56
C MET A 144 8.21 -2.26 -8.92
N THR A 145 7.77 -3.22 -9.74
CA THR A 145 8.16 -3.30 -11.16
C THR A 145 6.99 -2.82 -12.01
N TYR A 146 7.26 -1.96 -12.99
CA TYR A 146 6.31 -1.51 -13.99
C TYR A 146 6.94 -1.70 -15.38
N GLY A 147 6.44 -2.67 -16.14
CA GLY A 147 7.06 -3.06 -17.41
C GLY A 147 8.54 -3.43 -17.22
N LYS A 148 9.44 -2.74 -17.93
CA LYS A 148 10.91 -2.86 -17.80
C LYS A 148 11.52 -1.76 -16.93
N ALA A 149 10.75 -1.18 -16.03
CA ALA A 149 11.21 -0.22 -15.03
C ALA A 149 10.99 -0.75 -13.62
N VAL A 150 11.87 -0.36 -12.70
CA VAL A 150 11.74 -0.55 -11.26
C VAL A 150 11.55 0.81 -10.63
N VAL A 151 10.57 0.92 -9.74
CA VAL A 151 10.28 2.13 -8.97
C VAL A 151 10.57 1.82 -7.51
N ILE A 152 11.41 2.63 -6.87
CA ILE A 152 11.56 2.69 -5.42
C ILE A 152 10.85 3.95 -4.95
N THR A 153 9.90 3.79 -4.02
CA THR A 153 9.18 4.89 -3.40
C THR A 153 9.60 5.00 -1.93
N GLY A 154 9.67 6.21 -1.43
CA GLY A 154 9.89 6.44 -0.02
C GLY A 154 9.68 7.87 0.39
N ASN A 155 9.76 8.11 1.69
CA ASN A 155 9.57 9.43 2.27
C ASN A 155 10.64 9.76 3.32
N ILE A 156 10.76 11.02 3.69
CA ILE A 156 11.39 11.47 4.94
C ILE A 156 10.28 12.11 5.76
N LEU A 157 10.03 11.58 6.96
CA LEU A 157 9.07 12.17 7.90
C LEU A 157 9.67 13.48 8.44
N LEU A 158 9.19 14.62 7.95
CA LEU A 158 9.59 15.93 8.48
C LEU A 158 8.85 16.23 9.78
N LYS A 159 7.56 15.94 9.79
CA LYS A 159 6.64 16.09 10.93
C LYS A 159 5.66 14.93 10.95
N LEU A 160 5.34 14.44 12.15
CA LEU A 160 4.41 13.34 12.36
C LEU A 160 3.15 13.82 13.09
N ASP A 161 2.00 13.70 12.45
CA ASP A 161 0.69 14.00 13.05
C ASP A 161 -0.03 12.70 13.44
N VAL A 162 0.40 12.10 14.54
CA VAL A 162 -0.15 10.82 15.02
C VAL A 162 -1.63 10.92 15.33
N ASP A 163 -2.09 12.06 15.85
CA ASP A 163 -3.50 12.27 16.20
C ASP A 163 -4.37 12.20 14.94
N LEU A 164 -4.01 12.97 13.90
CA LEU A 164 -4.70 12.94 12.61
C LEU A 164 -4.70 11.54 12.00
N ILE A 165 -3.54 10.90 11.92
CA ILE A 165 -3.40 9.56 11.34
C ILE A 165 -4.31 8.58 12.10
N SER A 166 -4.27 8.61 13.43
CA SER A 166 -5.03 7.68 14.25
C SER A 166 -6.54 7.85 14.13
N LYS A 167 -7.03 9.07 13.87
CA LYS A 167 -8.45 9.38 13.69
C LYS A 167 -8.98 9.04 12.30
N CYS A 168 -8.13 9.02 11.28
CA CYS A 168 -8.51 8.60 9.93
C CYS A 168 -8.74 7.09 9.79
N ILE A 169 -8.11 6.28 10.64
CA ILE A 169 -8.19 4.81 10.57
C ILE A 169 -9.37 4.31 11.41
N ARG A 170 -10.16 3.40 10.86
CA ARG A 170 -11.20 2.70 11.60
C ARG A 170 -10.56 1.73 12.58
N VAL A 171 -11.01 1.77 13.83
CA VAL A 171 -10.53 0.89 14.90
C VAL A 171 -11.69 0.39 15.75
N PRO A 172 -11.57 -0.79 16.41
CA PRO A 172 -12.69 -1.38 17.16
C PRO A 172 -13.13 -0.58 18.39
N SER A 173 -12.26 0.28 18.94
CA SER A 173 -12.56 1.10 20.12
C SER A 173 -11.57 2.26 20.27
N GLU A 174 -11.96 3.29 21.01
CA GLU A 174 -11.06 4.41 21.35
C GLU A 174 -9.83 3.97 22.13
N LYS A 175 -9.96 2.99 23.04
CA LYS A 175 -8.80 2.41 23.74
C LYS A 175 -7.80 1.75 22.78
N PHE A 176 -8.30 1.14 21.70
CA PHE A 176 -7.43 0.61 20.64
C PHE A 176 -6.76 1.75 19.87
N ARG A 177 -7.49 2.83 19.58
CA ARG A 177 -6.96 4.05 18.96
C ARG A 177 -5.78 4.62 19.75
N ASP A 178 -5.95 4.79 21.06
CA ASP A 178 -4.91 5.31 21.95
C ASP A 178 -3.67 4.43 21.95
N LYS A 179 -3.85 3.10 22.00
CA LYS A 179 -2.75 2.15 21.92
C LYS A 179 -2.02 2.26 20.58
N MET A 180 -2.77 2.30 19.47
CA MET A 180 -2.20 2.45 18.12
C MET A 180 -1.41 3.76 17.99
N ALA A 181 -1.94 4.87 18.48
CA ALA A 181 -1.26 6.17 18.49
C ALA A 181 0.04 6.12 19.32
N LYS A 182 0.01 5.47 20.48
CA LYS A 182 1.20 5.26 21.31
C LYS A 182 2.25 4.40 20.59
N ASP A 183 1.86 3.23 20.09
CA ASP A 183 2.76 2.31 19.39
C ASP A 183 3.41 3.01 18.17
N MET A 184 2.64 3.84 17.46
CA MET A 184 3.15 4.66 16.35
C MET A 184 4.15 5.72 16.83
N SER A 185 3.90 6.38 17.96
CA SER A 185 4.82 7.38 18.53
C SER A 185 6.11 6.75 19.08
N ASP A 186 6.03 5.51 19.53
CA ASP A 186 7.18 4.75 20.01
C ASP A 186 8.03 4.25 18.84
N TRP A 187 7.41 3.85 17.73
CA TRP A 187 8.10 3.33 16.55
C TRP A 187 8.59 4.40 15.56
N LEU A 188 7.83 5.47 15.35
CA LEU A 188 8.14 6.50 14.36
C LEU A 188 8.85 7.72 14.99
N THR A 189 9.70 8.37 14.20
CA THR A 189 10.27 9.68 14.50
C THR A 189 10.19 10.60 13.29
N SER A 190 10.61 11.85 13.44
CA SER A 190 10.61 12.85 12.38
C SER A 190 11.79 13.80 12.50
N MET A 191 12.10 14.54 11.44
CA MET A 191 13.15 15.56 11.45
C MET A 191 12.90 16.59 12.57
N GLU A 192 11.65 17.05 12.73
CA GLU A 192 11.25 17.98 13.81
C GLU A 192 11.61 17.44 15.21
N LYS A 193 11.35 16.14 15.46
CA LYS A 193 11.62 15.51 16.77
C LYS A 193 13.10 15.30 17.03
N GLU A 194 13.86 14.88 16.02
CA GLU A 194 15.28 14.55 16.18
C GLU A 194 16.19 15.80 16.15
N LEU A 195 15.80 16.86 15.43
CA LEU A 195 16.61 18.08 15.28
C LEU A 195 16.09 19.27 16.09
N GLY A 196 14.83 19.26 16.52
CA GLY A 196 14.15 20.40 17.13
C GLY A 196 13.70 21.47 16.12
N TYR A 197 13.91 21.25 14.83
CA TYR A 197 13.43 22.09 13.73
C TYR A 197 13.20 21.26 12.47
N ILE A 198 12.54 21.85 11.46
CA ILE A 198 12.33 21.21 10.15
C ILE A 198 13.24 21.90 9.13
N PRO A 199 14.24 21.21 8.54
CA PRO A 199 15.03 21.76 7.44
C PRO A 199 14.14 22.11 6.24
N THR A 200 14.55 23.11 5.45
CA THR A 200 13.77 23.49 4.26
C THR A 200 13.81 22.38 3.21
N ARG A 201 12.73 22.24 2.45
CA ARG A 201 12.66 21.24 1.37
C ARG A 201 13.75 21.48 0.32
N ASP A 202 14.07 22.73 0.02
CA ASP A 202 15.15 23.07 -0.92
C ASP A 202 16.53 22.59 -0.42
N GLU A 203 16.79 22.69 0.88
CA GLU A 203 18.02 22.14 1.46
C GLU A 203 18.06 20.61 1.37
N ILE A 204 16.94 19.95 1.70
CA ILE A 204 16.83 18.48 1.62
C ILE A 204 16.99 18.02 0.16
N ASN A 205 16.31 18.65 -0.79
CA ASN A 205 16.40 18.44 -2.23
C ASN A 205 17.85 18.51 -2.70
N ARG A 206 18.55 19.61 -2.36
CA ARG A 206 19.96 19.81 -2.73
C ARG A 206 20.86 18.71 -2.17
N LYS A 207 20.73 18.38 -0.88
CA LYS A 207 21.53 17.32 -0.24
C LYS A 207 21.23 15.94 -0.83
N LEU A 208 19.98 15.63 -1.15
CA LEU A 208 19.59 14.39 -1.84
C LEU A 208 20.25 14.32 -3.20
N LYS A 209 20.11 15.36 -4.03
CA LYS A 209 20.75 15.43 -5.35
C LYS A 209 22.26 15.15 -5.25
N GLU A 210 22.97 15.85 -4.37
CA GLU A 210 24.41 15.68 -4.15
C GLU A 210 24.77 14.25 -3.67
N ALA A 211 24.01 13.70 -2.73
CA ALA A 211 24.25 12.36 -2.19
C ALA A 211 24.05 11.26 -3.26
N PHE A 212 23.00 11.38 -4.07
CA PHE A 212 22.73 10.45 -5.18
C PHE A 212 23.82 10.53 -6.26
N GLU A 213 24.25 11.72 -6.68
CA GLU A 213 25.37 11.87 -7.63
C GLU A 213 26.64 11.21 -7.11
N LYS A 214 26.99 11.48 -5.84
CA LYS A 214 28.20 10.96 -5.21
C LYS A 214 28.18 9.43 -5.07
N ARG A 215 27.07 8.86 -4.59
CA ARG A 215 26.98 7.42 -4.29
C ARG A 215 26.83 6.56 -5.54
N LEU A 216 26.09 7.05 -6.53
CA LEU A 216 25.82 6.27 -7.74
C LEU A 216 26.78 6.59 -8.89
N GLY A 217 27.64 7.61 -8.75
CA GLY A 217 28.53 8.04 -9.84
C GLY A 217 27.77 8.55 -11.06
N ILE A 218 26.59 9.13 -10.83
CA ILE A 218 25.71 9.68 -11.87
C ILE A 218 25.84 11.20 -11.91
N LYS A 219 25.29 11.79 -12.98
CA LYS A 219 25.07 13.22 -13.06
C LYS A 219 23.60 13.50 -13.34
N PHE A 220 23.02 14.43 -12.59
CA PHE A 220 21.66 14.85 -12.82
C PHE A 220 21.57 15.96 -13.84
N GLU A 221 20.56 15.83 -14.69
CA GLU A 221 20.03 16.87 -15.56
C GLU A 221 18.72 17.34 -14.93
N GLU A 222 18.65 18.62 -14.57
CA GLU A 222 17.39 19.20 -14.07
C GLU A 222 16.40 19.34 -15.23
N THR A 223 15.24 18.72 -15.08
CA THR A 223 14.22 18.68 -16.13
C THR A 223 12.83 18.80 -15.51
N THR A 224 11.83 19.09 -16.34
CA THR A 224 10.41 18.93 -15.99
C THR A 224 9.91 17.59 -16.55
N LEU A 225 8.68 17.20 -16.18
CA LEU A 225 7.97 16.13 -16.89
C LEU A 225 7.80 16.52 -18.37
N SER A 226 7.83 15.52 -19.26
CA SER A 226 7.47 15.73 -20.67
C SER A 226 5.96 15.95 -20.81
N ILE A 227 5.52 16.50 -21.94
CA ILE A 227 4.08 16.71 -22.20
C ILE A 227 3.34 15.38 -22.14
N GLU A 228 3.90 14.33 -22.71
CA GLU A 228 3.29 13.01 -22.76
C GLU A 228 3.28 12.32 -21.38
N GLU A 229 4.32 12.54 -20.55
CA GLU A 229 4.32 12.10 -19.14
C GLU A 229 3.20 12.81 -18.35
N ILE A 230 2.98 14.11 -18.57
CA ILE A 230 1.91 14.89 -17.94
C ILE A 230 0.52 14.40 -18.40
N GLU A 231 0.33 14.21 -19.71
CA GLU A 231 -0.94 13.71 -20.25
C GLU A 231 -1.32 12.32 -19.69
N LEU A 232 -0.34 11.41 -19.60
CA LEU A 232 -0.56 10.11 -18.98
C LEU A 232 -0.85 10.26 -17.48
N TRP A 233 -0.12 11.12 -16.78
CA TRP A 233 -0.32 11.35 -15.36
C TRP A 233 -1.71 11.87 -15.03
N GLU A 234 -2.18 12.90 -15.75
CA GLU A 234 -3.53 13.46 -15.61
C GLU A 234 -4.61 12.42 -15.90
N LYS A 235 -4.42 11.61 -16.95
CA LYS A 235 -5.33 10.50 -17.26
C LYS A 235 -5.42 9.51 -16.10
N LEU A 236 -4.28 9.05 -15.59
CA LEU A 236 -4.22 8.10 -14.47
C LEU A 236 -4.86 8.70 -13.22
N ALA A 237 -4.53 9.94 -12.86
CA ALA A 237 -5.10 10.62 -11.69
C ALA A 237 -6.63 10.71 -11.81
N LYS A 238 -7.16 11.06 -12.98
CA LYS A 238 -8.61 11.10 -13.24
C LYS A 238 -9.27 9.73 -13.09
N GLU A 239 -8.64 8.66 -13.57
CA GLU A 239 -9.13 7.29 -13.38
C GLU A 239 -9.16 6.92 -11.89
N LYS A 240 -8.13 7.30 -11.12
CA LYS A 240 -8.04 7.04 -9.67
C LYS A 240 -8.98 7.88 -8.83
N ALA A 241 -9.45 9.01 -9.35
CA ALA A 241 -10.44 9.87 -8.71
C ALA A 241 -11.88 9.34 -8.84
N ASN A 242 -12.13 8.33 -9.66
CA ASN A 242 -13.46 7.73 -9.78
C ASN A 242 -13.84 6.98 -8.49
N GLU A 243 -15.01 7.25 -7.93
CA GLU A 243 -15.54 6.53 -6.76
C GLU A 243 -15.64 5.02 -7.00
N GLU A 244 -15.96 4.60 -8.22
CA GLU A 244 -15.97 3.17 -8.60
C GLU A 244 -14.62 2.50 -8.37
N TRP A 245 -13.52 3.24 -8.57
CA TRP A 245 -12.18 2.74 -8.27
C TRP A 245 -11.88 2.77 -6.78
N ILE A 246 -12.16 3.88 -6.10
CA ILE A 246 -11.89 4.05 -4.67
C ILE A 246 -12.60 2.94 -3.86
N TYR A 247 -13.84 2.64 -4.21
CA TYR A 247 -14.67 1.64 -3.54
C TYR A 247 -14.81 0.34 -4.34
N TYR A 248 -13.93 0.03 -5.31
CA TYR A 248 -14.13 -1.13 -6.19
C TYR A 248 -14.31 -2.45 -5.42
N LYS A 249 -13.55 -2.62 -4.33
CA LYS A 249 -13.61 -3.82 -3.49
C LYS A 249 -14.91 -3.88 -2.70
N ASP A 250 -15.30 -2.76 -2.08
CA ASP A 250 -16.56 -2.58 -1.36
C ASP A 250 -17.78 -2.81 -2.29
N ASN A 251 -17.73 -2.24 -3.50
CA ASN A 251 -18.79 -2.30 -4.51
C ASN A 251 -18.92 -3.67 -5.16
N ARG A 252 -17.88 -4.51 -5.13
CA ARG A 252 -17.94 -5.89 -5.63
C ARG A 252 -18.84 -6.78 -4.77
N HIS A 253 -18.90 -6.49 -3.47
CA HIS A 253 -19.63 -7.27 -2.47
C HIS A 253 -20.52 -6.39 -1.57
N PRO A 254 -21.50 -5.66 -2.12
CA PRO A 254 -22.24 -4.62 -1.39
C PRO A 254 -23.11 -5.17 -0.25
N GLU A 255 -23.43 -6.47 -0.26
CA GLU A 255 -24.20 -7.13 0.79
C GLU A 255 -23.32 -7.69 1.93
N LEU A 256 -22.00 -7.77 1.74
CA LEU A 256 -21.06 -8.35 2.69
C LEU A 256 -20.54 -7.34 3.71
N HIS A 257 -21.45 -6.77 4.52
CA HIS A 257 -21.11 -5.73 5.48
C HIS A 257 -21.32 -6.19 6.94
N THR A 258 -20.37 -6.98 7.47
CA THR A 258 -20.34 -7.41 8.88
C THR A 258 -18.91 -7.60 9.38
N GLU A 259 -18.69 -7.35 10.67
CA GLU A 259 -17.41 -7.58 11.36
C GLU A 259 -17.45 -8.86 12.23
N ARG A 260 -18.54 -9.63 12.15
CA ARG A 260 -18.77 -10.84 12.97
C ARG A 260 -19.66 -11.87 12.26
N CYS A 261 -19.80 -13.03 12.88
CA CYS A 261 -20.72 -14.07 12.43
C CYS A 261 -22.12 -13.87 13.01
N VAL A 262 -23.11 -13.95 12.12
CA VAL A 262 -24.53 -13.74 12.42
C VAL A 262 -25.34 -14.75 11.63
N LYS A 263 -26.15 -15.53 12.33
CA LYS A 263 -27.21 -16.32 11.73
C LYS A 263 -28.44 -15.43 11.48
N ILE A 264 -28.83 -15.29 10.22
CA ILE A 264 -29.98 -14.48 9.81
C ILE A 264 -31.26 -15.32 9.83
N SER A 265 -31.17 -16.58 9.38
CA SER A 265 -32.27 -17.53 9.41
C SER A 265 -31.74 -18.97 9.47
N SER A 266 -32.62 -19.97 9.44
CA SER A 266 -32.22 -21.38 9.34
C SER A 266 -31.47 -21.72 8.05
N ALA A 267 -31.55 -20.86 7.04
CA ALA A 267 -30.95 -21.08 5.72
C ALA A 267 -29.86 -20.05 5.37
N VAL A 268 -29.73 -18.96 6.14
CA VAL A 268 -28.84 -17.83 5.82
C VAL A 268 -27.96 -17.45 7.00
N ALA A 269 -26.64 -17.40 6.78
CA ALA A 269 -25.67 -16.79 7.69
C ALA A 269 -24.73 -15.86 6.93
N LEU A 270 -24.27 -14.83 7.64
CA LEU A 270 -23.24 -13.91 7.19
C LEU A 270 -22.12 -13.95 8.23
N CYS A 271 -20.87 -14.15 7.81
CA CYS A 271 -19.77 -14.36 8.73
C CYS A 271 -18.50 -13.71 8.22
N HIS A 272 -17.72 -13.18 9.16
CA HIS A 272 -16.49 -12.46 8.92
C HIS A 272 -15.41 -12.98 9.86
N ILE A 273 -14.21 -13.18 9.34
CA ILE A 273 -13.02 -13.46 10.15
C ILE A 273 -11.83 -12.61 9.72
N ASP A 274 -11.01 -12.28 10.70
CA ASP A 274 -9.65 -11.79 10.55
C ASP A 274 -8.68 -12.95 10.79
N TYR A 275 -7.94 -13.36 9.75
CA TYR A 275 -6.93 -14.42 9.84
C TYR A 275 -5.52 -13.83 9.71
N LYS A 276 -4.71 -14.00 10.76
CA LYS A 276 -3.34 -13.50 10.78
C LYS A 276 -2.36 -14.52 10.18
N ALA A 277 -2.11 -14.40 8.88
CA ALA A 277 -0.97 -15.02 8.22
C ALA A 277 0.28 -14.12 8.38
N ARG A 278 1.19 -14.11 7.41
CA ARG A 278 2.28 -13.11 7.36
C ARG A 278 1.72 -11.69 7.29
N LYS A 279 0.64 -11.52 6.52
CA LYS A 279 -0.21 -10.34 6.40
C LYS A 279 -1.64 -10.71 6.83
N LEU A 280 -2.45 -9.70 7.08
CA LEU A 280 -3.85 -9.88 7.43
C LEU A 280 -4.62 -10.35 6.19
N LEU A 281 -5.29 -11.48 6.33
CA LEU A 281 -6.25 -12.03 5.38
C LEU A 281 -7.62 -11.95 6.05
N ARG A 282 -8.59 -11.36 5.37
CA ARG A 282 -9.98 -11.29 5.82
C ARG A 282 -10.86 -12.06 4.87
N ILE A 283 -11.82 -12.78 5.46
CA ILE A 283 -12.84 -13.48 4.70
C ILE A 283 -14.19 -13.06 5.25
N THR A 284 -15.00 -12.46 4.40
CA THR A 284 -16.43 -12.24 4.66
C THR A 284 -17.20 -13.13 3.70
N LEU A 285 -18.16 -13.91 4.20
CA LEU A 285 -18.97 -14.77 3.35
C LEU A 285 -20.42 -14.80 3.79
N LYS A 286 -21.29 -15.01 2.80
CA LYS A 286 -22.72 -15.24 2.96
C LYS A 286 -23.03 -16.66 2.51
N ILE A 287 -23.64 -17.45 3.38
CA ILE A 287 -24.13 -18.78 3.07
C ILE A 287 -25.64 -18.72 2.90
N VAL A 288 -26.15 -19.31 1.83
CA VAL A 288 -27.57 -19.51 1.58
C VAL A 288 -27.79 -20.96 1.20
N ASN A 289 -28.67 -21.67 1.93
CA ASN A 289 -29.03 -23.07 1.66
C ASN A 289 -27.81 -23.99 1.50
N LYS A 290 -26.88 -23.97 2.47
CA LYS A 290 -25.64 -24.78 2.49
C LYS A 290 -24.63 -24.45 1.39
N ARG A 291 -24.82 -23.34 0.65
CA ARG A 291 -23.91 -22.92 -0.42
C ARG A 291 -23.34 -21.53 -0.14
N ILE A 292 -22.12 -21.30 -0.60
CA ILE A 292 -21.50 -19.97 -0.60
C ILE A 292 -22.27 -19.12 -1.62
N ASP A 293 -23.12 -18.22 -1.15
CA ASP A 293 -23.86 -17.28 -1.99
C ASP A 293 -22.92 -16.18 -2.48
N GLU A 294 -22.05 -15.71 -1.59
CA GLU A 294 -21.05 -14.68 -1.86
C GLU A 294 -19.86 -14.80 -0.91
N ILE A 295 -18.67 -14.42 -1.37
CA ILE A 295 -17.44 -14.40 -0.58
C ILE A 295 -16.57 -13.21 -1.03
N SER A 296 -16.10 -12.44 -0.05
CA SER A 296 -15.07 -11.41 -0.19
C SER A 296 -13.79 -11.90 0.47
N ILE A 297 -12.68 -11.84 -0.26
CA ILE A 297 -11.34 -12.09 0.23
C ILE A 297 -10.58 -10.75 0.17
N SER A 298 -10.29 -10.18 1.33
CA SER A 298 -9.68 -8.85 1.44
C SER A 298 -8.52 -8.86 2.43
N GLY A 299 -7.74 -7.79 2.49
CA GLY A 299 -6.63 -7.68 3.45
C GLY A 299 -5.47 -6.81 2.97
N ASP A 300 -4.38 -6.82 3.76
CA ASP A 300 -3.18 -5.99 3.52
C ASP A 300 -2.03 -6.76 2.82
N PHE A 301 -2.37 -7.87 2.16
CA PHE A 301 -1.44 -8.66 1.35
C PHE A 301 -1.19 -8.01 -0.02
N PHE A 302 -0.28 -8.60 -0.78
CA PHE A 302 0.06 -8.19 -2.15
C PHE A 302 -0.14 -9.36 -3.09
N VAL A 303 -0.78 -9.12 -4.24
CA VAL A 303 -0.81 -10.04 -5.37
C VAL A 303 -0.05 -9.41 -6.52
N MET A 304 1.10 -9.98 -6.86
CA MET A 304 1.97 -9.45 -7.91
C MET A 304 1.54 -9.94 -9.30
N ASN A 305 1.10 -11.19 -9.40
CA ASN A 305 0.62 -11.78 -10.65
C ASN A 305 -0.23 -13.04 -10.37
N PRO A 306 -1.32 -13.31 -11.12
CA PRO A 306 -2.02 -12.37 -11.98
C PRO A 306 -2.77 -11.32 -11.15
N LYS A 307 -2.97 -10.12 -11.72
CA LYS A 307 -3.58 -8.98 -10.99
C LYS A 307 -4.99 -9.25 -10.47
N ASN A 308 -5.77 -10.03 -11.22
CA ASN A 308 -7.17 -10.37 -10.94
C ASN A 308 -7.33 -11.73 -10.22
N PHE A 309 -6.27 -12.21 -9.57
CA PHE A 309 -6.27 -13.53 -8.93
C PHE A 309 -7.36 -13.66 -7.85
N ILE A 310 -7.53 -12.62 -7.03
CA ILE A 310 -8.50 -12.64 -5.93
C ILE A 310 -9.92 -12.68 -6.47
N GLU A 311 -10.23 -11.87 -7.47
CA GLU A 311 -11.53 -11.84 -8.14
C GLU A 311 -11.85 -13.20 -8.77
N THR A 312 -10.87 -13.80 -9.46
CA THR A 312 -10.98 -15.15 -10.04
C THR A 312 -11.28 -16.21 -8.99
N LEU A 313 -10.62 -16.12 -7.83
CA LEU A 313 -10.81 -17.03 -6.71
C LEU A 313 -12.20 -16.88 -6.08
N GLU A 314 -12.66 -15.65 -5.84
CA GLU A 314 -14.00 -15.34 -5.33
C GLU A 314 -15.09 -15.88 -6.27
N ASP A 315 -14.96 -15.62 -7.57
CA ASP A 315 -15.91 -16.07 -8.59
C ASP A 315 -15.97 -17.60 -8.68
N SER A 316 -14.83 -18.28 -8.50
CA SER A 316 -14.75 -19.75 -8.53
C SER A 316 -15.38 -20.41 -7.30
N LEU A 317 -15.43 -19.72 -6.16
CA LEU A 317 -16.02 -20.22 -4.92
C LEU A 317 -17.52 -19.92 -4.83
N LYS A 318 -18.00 -18.91 -5.56
CA LYS A 318 -19.41 -18.54 -5.60
C LYS A 318 -20.28 -19.70 -6.09
N GLY A 319 -21.36 -19.94 -5.36
CA GLY A 319 -22.31 -21.01 -5.63
C GLY A 319 -21.82 -22.40 -5.23
N MET A 320 -20.63 -22.57 -4.65
CA MET A 320 -20.17 -23.89 -4.19
C MET A 320 -20.88 -24.34 -2.92
N GLU A 321 -21.01 -25.66 -2.73
CA GLU A 321 -21.44 -26.20 -1.44
C GLU A 321 -20.42 -25.82 -0.37
N ALA A 322 -20.89 -25.34 0.78
CA ALA A 322 -20.08 -24.89 1.89
C ALA A 322 -19.49 -26.09 2.66
N ASN A 323 -18.61 -26.80 1.97
CA ASN A 323 -17.91 -27.98 2.45
C ASN A 323 -16.40 -27.74 2.31
N VAL A 324 -15.66 -27.94 3.40
CA VAL A 324 -14.22 -27.67 3.49
C VAL A 324 -13.42 -28.40 2.40
N ASP A 325 -13.68 -29.68 2.18
CA ASP A 325 -12.89 -30.50 1.25
C ASP A 325 -13.12 -30.07 -0.20
N ARG A 326 -14.36 -29.73 -0.56
CA ARG A 326 -14.68 -29.19 -1.88
C ARG A 326 -14.02 -27.82 -2.11
N VAL A 327 -14.17 -26.90 -1.15
CA VAL A 327 -13.57 -25.57 -1.26
C VAL A 327 -12.04 -25.67 -1.34
N LYS A 328 -11.43 -26.53 -0.53
CA LYS A 328 -9.98 -26.82 -0.59
C LYS A 328 -9.57 -27.32 -1.97
N SER A 329 -10.32 -28.24 -2.57
CA SER A 329 -10.01 -28.76 -3.91
C SER A 329 -10.02 -27.67 -4.98
N ILE A 330 -11.01 -26.76 -4.94
CA ILE A 330 -11.10 -25.64 -5.88
C ILE A 330 -9.96 -24.63 -5.66
N ILE A 331 -9.66 -24.29 -4.40
CA ILE A 331 -8.51 -23.44 -4.08
C ILE A 331 -7.23 -24.04 -4.67
N HIS A 332 -7.00 -25.33 -4.46
CA HIS A 332 -5.81 -26.01 -4.98
C HIS A 332 -5.74 -25.99 -6.51
N GLU A 333 -6.87 -26.24 -7.19
CA GLU A 333 -6.96 -26.16 -8.65
C GLU A 333 -6.60 -24.77 -9.18
N ILE A 334 -7.17 -23.72 -8.59
CA ILE A 334 -6.94 -22.33 -9.00
C ILE A 334 -5.51 -21.89 -8.72
N PHE A 335 -4.94 -22.24 -7.56
CA PHE A 335 -3.52 -21.97 -7.27
C PHE A 335 -2.59 -22.71 -8.24
N GLY A 336 -2.89 -23.97 -8.57
CA GLY A 336 -2.12 -24.77 -9.52
C GLY A 336 -2.18 -24.24 -10.96
N LYS A 337 -3.36 -23.74 -11.36
CA LYS A 337 -3.61 -23.18 -12.70
C LYS A 337 -2.99 -21.78 -12.86
N GLU A 338 -3.31 -20.86 -11.95
CA GLU A 338 -2.93 -19.45 -12.06
C GLU A 338 -1.50 -19.17 -11.55
N LYS A 339 -0.96 -20.05 -10.70
CA LYS A 339 0.39 -19.96 -10.11
C LYS A 339 0.68 -18.55 -9.56
N PRO A 340 -0.17 -18.06 -8.66
CA PRO A 340 -0.09 -16.67 -8.25
C PRO A 340 1.18 -16.40 -7.46
N THR A 341 1.74 -15.21 -7.66
CA THR A 341 2.84 -14.68 -6.86
C THR A 341 2.25 -13.74 -5.81
N ILE A 342 2.11 -14.24 -4.59
CA ILE A 342 1.47 -13.54 -3.46
C ILE A 342 2.49 -13.29 -2.36
N PHE A 343 2.46 -12.10 -1.78
CA PHE A 343 3.15 -11.80 -0.53
C PHE A 343 2.14 -11.47 0.55
N GLY A 344 2.00 -12.36 1.53
CA GLY A 344 1.18 -12.10 2.71
C GLY A 344 0.45 -13.32 3.26
N PHE A 345 0.05 -14.24 2.39
CA PHE A 345 -0.55 -15.52 2.77
C PHE A 345 -0.19 -16.60 1.74
N THR A 346 -0.29 -17.85 2.16
CA THR A 346 -0.10 -19.05 1.32
C THR A 346 -1.43 -19.71 0.98
N GLU A 347 -1.44 -20.65 0.03
CA GLU A 347 -2.60 -21.50 -0.25
C GLU A 347 -3.15 -22.15 1.05
N GLU A 348 -2.25 -22.65 1.89
CA GLU A 348 -2.60 -23.29 3.15
C GLU A 348 -3.22 -22.31 4.15
N ASP A 349 -2.71 -21.08 4.25
CA ASP A 349 -3.30 -20.02 5.08
C ASP A 349 -4.74 -19.74 4.68
N LEU A 350 -5.01 -19.64 3.37
CA LEU A 350 -6.37 -19.42 2.86
C LEU A 350 -7.30 -20.59 3.20
N VAL A 351 -6.83 -21.83 3.00
CA VAL A 351 -7.60 -23.04 3.34
C VAL A 351 -7.89 -23.09 4.85
N ASN A 352 -6.93 -22.70 5.69
CA ASN A 352 -7.09 -22.67 7.14
C ASN A 352 -8.04 -21.56 7.58
N ALA A 353 -8.00 -20.39 6.96
CA ALA A 353 -8.99 -19.33 7.18
C ALA A 353 -10.40 -19.81 6.80
N ILE A 354 -10.58 -20.48 5.65
CA ILE A 354 -11.86 -21.07 5.26
C ILE A 354 -12.35 -22.13 6.27
N LYS A 355 -11.46 -22.99 6.76
CA LYS A 355 -11.81 -23.96 7.81
C LYS A 355 -12.28 -23.25 9.08
N GLU A 356 -11.58 -22.19 9.48
CA GLU A 356 -11.94 -21.43 10.68
C GLU A 356 -13.32 -20.79 10.53
N ILE A 357 -13.59 -20.11 9.43
CA ILE A 357 -14.90 -19.48 9.22
C ILE A 357 -16.03 -20.52 9.14
N PHE A 358 -15.79 -21.68 8.52
CA PHE A 358 -16.77 -22.76 8.50
C PHE A 358 -16.99 -23.38 9.87
N SER A 359 -15.99 -23.38 10.76
CA SER A 359 -16.14 -23.91 12.12
C SER A 359 -16.98 -23.03 13.06
N LYS A 360 -17.32 -21.80 12.65
CA LYS A 360 -18.13 -20.89 13.47
C LYS A 360 -19.53 -21.48 13.70
N PRO A 361 -20.07 -21.43 14.94
CA PRO A 361 -21.37 -22.03 15.26
C PRO A 361 -22.50 -21.59 14.32
N GLU A 362 -22.55 -20.30 13.98
CA GLU A 362 -23.57 -19.72 13.10
C GLU A 362 -23.55 -20.33 11.70
N ILE A 363 -22.38 -20.78 11.24
CA ILE A 363 -22.19 -21.45 9.95
C ILE A 363 -22.50 -22.95 10.07
N GLN A 364 -22.01 -23.61 11.12
CA GLN A 364 -22.28 -25.03 11.39
C GLN A 364 -23.76 -25.35 11.51
N GLU A 365 -24.57 -24.43 12.03
CA GLU A 365 -26.02 -24.60 12.11
C GLU A 365 -26.74 -24.56 10.74
N ILE A 366 -26.04 -24.17 9.68
CA ILE A 366 -26.62 -24.01 8.33
C ILE A 366 -26.10 -25.06 7.36
N ILE A 367 -24.81 -25.42 7.43
CA ILE A 367 -24.14 -26.27 6.44
C ILE A 367 -24.46 -27.77 6.56
#